data_AF-A0A6V7J3R5-F1
#
_entry.id   AF-A0A6V7J3R5-F1
#
_cell.length_a   1.000
_cell.length_b   1.000
_cell.length_c   1.000
_cell.angle_alpha   90.00
_cell.angle_beta   90.00
_cell.angle_gamma   90.00
#
_symmetry.space_group_name_H-M   'P 1'
#
loop_
_entity.id
_entity.type
_entity.pdbx_description
1 polymer ?
#
loop_
_entity_poly.entity_id
_entity_poly.type
_entity_poly.pdbx_seq_one_letter_code
_entity_poly.pdbx_strand_id
1 'polypeptide(L)'
;PVDTNPCTPSPCGPNSRCRPVNKQAVCSCAPGYLGSPPTCRPECTVNSDCPLNQACSNQKCIDPCIGTCGLRATCQMINHNPICSCPVGMIGDPFTACQDE
;
A
#
# COMPACT_ATOMS: atom_id res chain seq x y z
N PRO A 1 44.83 -6.57 5.70
CA PRO A 1 43.82 -5.55 5.38
C PRO A 1 42.45 -6.00 5.91
N VAL A 2 41.86 -5.23 6.83
CA VAL A 2 40.50 -5.52 7.30
C VAL A 2 39.56 -5.26 6.13
N ASP A 3 38.88 -6.31 5.65
CA ASP A 3 37.87 -6.19 4.61
C ASP A 3 36.62 -5.59 5.24
N THR A 4 36.62 -4.26 5.38
CA THR A 4 35.53 -3.52 6.00
C THR A 4 34.32 -3.58 5.08
N ASN A 5 33.23 -4.19 5.54
CA ASN A 5 31.98 -4.25 4.80
C ASN A 5 31.45 -2.82 4.56
N PRO A 6 31.34 -2.34 3.32
CA PRO A 6 30.92 -0.97 3.01
C PRO A 6 29.45 -0.70 3.39
N CYS A 7 28.68 -1.72 3.75
CA CYS A 7 27.30 -1.61 4.22
C CYS A 7 27.16 -1.53 5.75
N THR A 8 28.26 -1.46 6.51
CA THR A 8 28.21 -1.41 7.98
C THR A 8 29.09 -0.28 8.55
N PRO A 9 28.50 0.83 9.03
CA PRO A 9 27.07 1.17 9.00
C PRO A 9 26.59 1.48 7.56
N SER A 10 25.32 1.23 7.28
CA SER A 10 24.77 1.37 5.91
C SER A 10 24.73 2.84 5.48
N PRO A 11 25.31 3.20 4.31
CA PRO A 11 25.24 4.56 3.78
C PRO A 11 23.96 4.85 2.98
N CYS A 12 23.08 3.85 2.79
CA CYS A 12 22.01 3.90 1.79
C CYS A 12 20.74 4.66 2.21
N GLY A 13 20.67 5.19 3.42
CA GLY A 13 19.47 5.85 3.94
C GLY A 13 18.34 4.88 4.30
N PRO A 14 17.22 5.40 4.83
CA PRO A 14 16.07 4.60 5.22
C PRO A 14 15.42 3.90 4.02
N ASN A 15 14.68 2.82 4.30
CA ASN A 15 13.91 2.05 3.31
C ASN A 15 14.72 1.56 2.10
N SER A 16 16.03 1.42 2.28
CA SER A 16 16.99 1.06 1.24
C SER A 16 17.74 -0.20 1.63
N ARG A 17 18.03 -1.04 0.64
CA ARG A 17 18.90 -2.22 0.76
C ARG A 17 20.30 -1.86 0.28
N CYS A 18 21.29 -2.12 1.13
CA CYS A 18 22.70 -2.03 0.76
C CYS A 18 23.20 -3.40 0.28
N ARG A 19 23.93 -3.41 -0.85
CA ARG A 19 24.67 -4.59 -1.33
C ARG A 19 26.13 -4.20 -1.60
N PRO A 20 27.11 -4.91 -1.02
CA PRO A 20 28.51 -4.68 -1.34
C PRO A 20 28.82 -5.21 -2.75
N VAL A 21 29.36 -4.37 -3.63
CA VAL A 21 29.82 -4.74 -4.98
C VAL A 21 31.21 -4.13 -5.17
N ASN A 22 32.23 -4.94 -5.47
CA ASN A 22 33.61 -4.47 -5.65
C ASN A 22 34.13 -3.59 -4.50
N LYS A 23 33.83 -3.96 -3.24
CA LYS A 23 34.16 -3.20 -2.02
C LYS A 23 33.50 -1.82 -1.91
N GLN A 24 32.48 -1.55 -2.72
CA GLN A 24 31.65 -0.34 -2.64
C GLN A 24 30.22 -0.69 -2.21
N ALA A 25 29.56 0.23 -1.51
CA ALA A 25 28.16 0.10 -1.17
C ALA A 25 27.30 0.49 -2.39
N VAL A 26 26.50 -0.44 -2.88
CA VAL A 26 25.46 -0.17 -3.89
C VAL A 26 24.11 -0.17 -3.21
N CYS A 27 23.38 0.93 -3.38
CA CYS A 27 22.09 1.15 -2.74
C CYS A 27 20.94 0.96 -3.74
N SER A 28 19.87 0.31 -3.29
CA SER A 28 18.60 0.21 -4.02
C SER A 28 17.44 0.33 -3.04
N CYS A 29 16.29 0.88 -3.43
CA CYS A 29 15.12 0.85 -2.55
C CYS A 29 14.75 -0.60 -2.17
N ALA A 30 14.33 -0.79 -0.92
CA ALA A 30 13.81 -2.07 -0.47
C ALA A 30 12.51 -2.42 -1.23
N PRO A 31 12.14 -3.72 -1.33
CA PRO A 31 10.89 -4.10 -1.98
C PRO A 31 9.68 -3.35 -1.43
N GLY A 32 8.88 -2.76 -2.31
CA GLY A 32 7.70 -1.96 -1.93
C GLY A 32 7.97 -0.47 -1.71
N TYR A 33 9.21 0.00 -1.82
CA TYR A 33 9.56 1.42 -1.77
C TYR A 33 9.94 1.94 -3.16
N LEU A 34 9.59 3.20 -3.42
CA LEU A 34 9.73 3.89 -4.69
C LEU A 34 10.79 4.99 -4.62
N GLY A 35 11.33 5.36 -5.78
CA GLY A 35 12.34 6.40 -5.94
C GLY A 35 13.77 5.86 -6.00
N SER A 36 14.72 6.67 -5.54
CA SER A 36 16.15 6.34 -5.53
C SER A 36 16.72 6.60 -4.14
N PRO A 37 17.62 5.74 -3.62
CA PRO A 37 18.31 6.01 -2.37
C PRO A 37 19.07 7.35 -2.41
N PRO A 38 19.16 8.08 -1.27
CA PRO A 38 18.69 7.71 0.07
C PRO A 38 17.22 8.10 0.34
N THR A 39 16.48 8.61 -0.66
CA THR A 39 15.14 9.16 -0.51
C THR A 39 14.03 8.18 -0.89
N CYS A 40 14.25 6.89 -0.67
CA CYS A 40 13.25 5.85 -0.89
C CYS A 40 12.02 6.10 -0.01
N ARG A 41 10.85 6.19 -0.66
CA ARG A 41 9.57 6.49 -0.01
C ARG A 41 8.56 5.37 -0.24
N PRO A 42 7.59 5.19 0.66
CA PRO A 42 6.50 4.25 0.42
C PRO A 42 5.67 4.68 -0.80
N GLU A 43 4.77 3.81 -1.24
CA GLU A 43 3.81 4.14 -2.30
C GLU A 43 2.89 5.29 -1.87
N CYS A 44 2.41 5.27 -0.63
CA CYS A 44 1.60 6.32 -0.03
C CYS A 44 1.92 6.49 1.46
N THR A 45 1.63 7.67 1.99
CA THR A 45 1.52 7.93 3.45
C THR A 45 0.14 8.44 3.83
N VAL A 46 -0.59 9.00 2.87
CA VAL A 46 -1.96 9.50 3.03
C VAL A 46 -2.84 9.08 1.85
N ASN A 47 -4.16 9.07 2.05
CA ASN A 47 -5.11 8.67 1.00
C ASN A 47 -4.98 9.50 -0.29
N SER A 48 -4.65 10.78 -0.18
CA SER A 48 -4.48 11.68 -1.33
C SER A 48 -3.26 11.37 -2.20
N ASP A 49 -2.34 10.50 -1.75
CA ASP A 49 -1.25 9.99 -2.58
C ASP A 49 -1.73 8.91 -3.56
N CYS A 50 -2.89 8.31 -3.29
CA CYS A 50 -3.48 7.25 -4.09
C CYS A 50 -4.46 7.80 -5.14
N PRO A 51 -4.75 7.03 -6.20
CA PRO A 51 -5.92 7.26 -7.05
C PRO A 51 -7.22 7.34 -6.23
N LEU A 52 -8.22 8.07 -6.76
CA LEU A 52 -9.51 8.29 -6.07
C LEU A 52 -10.29 7.00 -5.74
N ASN A 53 -10.02 5.91 -6.48
CA ASN A 53 -10.60 4.59 -6.28
C ASN A 53 -9.77 3.66 -5.36
N GLN A 54 -8.76 4.20 -4.67
CA GLN A 54 -7.92 3.45 -3.74
C GLN A 54 -7.77 4.20 -2.41
N ALA A 55 -7.33 3.53 -1.36
CA ALA A 55 -7.02 4.14 -0.07
C ALA A 55 -5.61 3.72 0.37
N CYS A 56 -4.96 4.59 1.15
CA CYS A 56 -3.65 4.29 1.70
C CYS A 56 -3.81 3.38 2.93
N SER A 57 -3.30 2.16 2.84
CA SER A 57 -3.27 1.21 3.95
C SER A 57 -1.92 0.51 3.99
N ASN A 58 -1.29 0.52 5.16
CA ASN A 58 0.04 -0.06 5.36
C ASN A 58 1.07 0.39 4.30
N GLN A 59 1.10 1.70 4.01
CA GLN A 59 2.03 2.31 3.05
C GLN A 59 1.82 1.88 1.58
N LYS A 60 0.66 1.29 1.27
CA LYS A 60 0.27 0.88 -0.08
C LYS A 60 -1.10 1.40 -0.47
N CYS A 61 -1.28 1.67 -1.76
CA CYS A 61 -2.58 2.01 -2.31
C CYS A 61 -3.35 0.72 -2.59
N ILE A 62 -4.42 0.48 -1.82
CA ILE A 62 -5.26 -0.71 -1.97
C ILE A 62 -6.68 -0.33 -2.38
N ASP A 63 -7.39 -1.26 -2.99
CA ASP A 63 -8.84 -1.15 -3.17
C ASP A 63 -9.54 -1.56 -1.87
N PRO A 64 -10.16 -0.61 -1.13
CA PRO A 64 -10.81 -0.91 0.13
C PRO A 64 -12.20 -1.55 -0.06
N CYS A 65 -12.69 -1.77 -1.28
CA CYS A 65 -13.91 -2.55 -1.49
C CYS A 65 -13.68 -4.05 -1.27
N ILE A 66 -12.45 -4.53 -1.47
CA ILE A 66 -12.12 -5.94 -1.36
C ILE A 66 -12.23 -6.38 0.11
N GLY A 67 -13.29 -7.12 0.43
CA GLY A 67 -13.53 -7.69 1.76
C GLY A 67 -14.21 -6.74 2.76
N THR A 68 -14.71 -5.59 2.31
CA THR A 68 -15.40 -4.63 3.20
C THR A 68 -16.92 -4.74 3.17
N CYS A 69 -17.53 -4.97 2.01
CA CYS A 69 -18.97 -5.10 1.91
C CYS A 69 -19.44 -6.55 2.10
N GLY A 70 -20.66 -6.68 2.64
CA GLY A 70 -21.31 -7.95 2.91
C GLY A 70 -21.76 -8.70 1.65
N LEU A 71 -22.31 -9.89 1.85
CA LEU A 71 -22.75 -10.73 0.74
C LEU A 71 -23.86 -10.05 -0.08
N ARG A 72 -23.75 -10.08 -1.41
CA ARG A 72 -24.68 -9.43 -2.38
C ARG A 72 -24.79 -7.90 -2.24
N ALA A 73 -23.95 -7.25 -1.44
CA ALA A 73 -23.87 -5.80 -1.39
C ALA A 73 -23.03 -5.25 -2.57
N THR A 74 -23.34 -4.04 -3.00
CA THR A 74 -22.52 -3.28 -3.96
C THR A 74 -21.56 -2.39 -3.19
N CYS A 75 -20.30 -2.32 -3.63
CA CYS A 75 -19.33 -1.36 -3.12
C CYS A 75 -19.13 -0.23 -4.12
N GLN A 76 -19.17 1.02 -3.63
CA GLN A 76 -18.81 2.21 -4.40
C GLN A 76 -17.73 2.99 -3.67
N MET A 77 -16.68 3.36 -4.39
CA MET A 77 -15.61 4.19 -3.85
C MET A 77 -15.95 5.67 -3.99
N ILE A 78 -16.02 6.38 -2.86
CA ILE A 78 -16.26 7.83 -2.81
C ILE A 78 -15.16 8.48 -1.98
N ASN A 79 -14.30 9.29 -2.61
CA ASN A 79 -13.21 10.03 -1.95
C ASN A 79 -12.34 9.14 -1.04
N HIS A 80 -11.79 8.04 -1.58
CA HIS A 80 -10.99 7.06 -0.83
C HIS A 80 -11.75 6.25 0.25
N ASN A 81 -13.09 6.35 0.34
CA ASN A 81 -13.90 5.61 1.29
C ASN A 81 -14.83 4.62 0.56
N PRO A 82 -14.85 3.34 0.98
CA PRO A 82 -15.81 2.37 0.46
C PRO A 82 -17.19 2.64 1.07
N ILE A 83 -18.21 2.72 0.23
CA ILE A 83 -19.61 2.81 0.62
C ILE A 83 -20.30 1.54 0.17
N CYS A 84 -20.88 0.81 1.12
CA CYS A 84 -21.63 -0.41 0.87
C CYS A 84 -23.13 -0.11 0.82
N SER A 85 -23.82 -0.63 -0.18
CA SER A 85 -25.27 -0.50 -0.31
C SER A 85 -25.91 -1.77 -0.86
N CYS A 86 -27.16 -2.03 -0.49
CA CYS A 86 -27.94 -3.09 -1.12
C CYS A 86 -28.40 -2.65 -2.51
N PRO A 87 -28.27 -3.49 -3.54
CA PRO A 87 -28.81 -3.23 -4.87
C PRO A 87 -30.32 -2.94 -4.85
N VAL A 88 -30.83 -2.32 -5.92
CA VAL A 88 -32.26 -2.06 -6.07
C VAL A 88 -33.05 -3.38 -6.02
N GLY A 89 -34.09 -3.40 -5.18
CA GLY A 89 -34.92 -4.60 -4.95
C GLY A 89 -34.40 -5.54 -3.86
N MET A 90 -33.37 -5.13 -3.11
CA MET A 90 -32.81 -5.90 -2.01
C MET A 90 -32.83 -5.10 -0.70
N ILE A 91 -32.97 -5.81 0.42
CA ILE A 91 -32.96 -5.26 1.78
C ILE A 91 -31.93 -5.98 2.66
N GLY A 92 -31.59 -5.40 3.81
CA GLY A 92 -30.67 -5.99 4.77
C GLY A 92 -29.56 -5.02 5.20
N ASP A 93 -28.50 -5.56 5.81
CA ASP A 93 -27.31 -4.82 6.20
C ASP A 93 -26.22 -5.00 5.14
N PRO A 94 -25.82 -3.94 4.41
CA PRO A 94 -24.83 -4.03 3.34
C PRO A 94 -23.40 -4.38 3.82
N PHE A 95 -23.13 -4.38 5.13
CA PHE A 95 -21.86 -4.88 5.68
C PHE A 95 -21.92 -6.37 6.05
N THR A 96 -23.12 -6.94 6.18
CA THR A 96 -23.32 -8.35 6.53
C THR A 96 -23.83 -9.14 5.33
N ALA A 97 -25.05 -8.83 4.87
CA ALA A 97 -25.68 -9.43 3.70
C ALA A 97 -26.91 -8.64 3.26
N CYS A 98 -27.10 -8.58 1.94
CA CYS A 98 -28.35 -8.16 1.32
C CYS A 98 -29.12 -9.39 0.83
N GLN A 99 -30.44 -9.34 0.93
CA GLN A 99 -31.37 -10.38 0.47
C GLN A 99 -32.50 -9.77 -0.35
N ASP A 100 -33.15 -10.59 -1.17
CA ASP A 100 -34.34 -10.16 -1.92
C ASP A 100 -35.46 -9.80 -0.93
N GLU A 101 -36.26 -8.77 -1.26
CA GLU A 101 -37.38 -8.29 -0.43
C GLU A 101 -38.48 -9.35 -0.23
#